data_AF-A0A453JCA8-F1
#
_entry.id   AF-A0A453JCA8-F1
#
_cell.length_a   1.000
_cell.length_b   1.000
_cell.length_c   1.000
_cell.angle_alpha   90.00
_cell.angle_beta   90.00
_cell.angle_gamma   90.00
#
_symmetry.space_group_name_H-M   'P 1'
#
loop_
_entity.id
_entity.type
_entity.pdbx_description
1 polymer ?
#
loop_
_entity_poly.entity_id
_entity_poly.type
_entity_poly.pdbx_seq_one_letter_code
_entity_poly.pdbx_strand_id
1 'polypeptide(L)'
;MHLKRYKAFYHCNTAAFVASVVVIIIVQNKHLNTLGHAALKMAMILDLFGLMGAYVAGSCRDNATNIYVSALAVVFFVYIIAKVVAYASQGRESCPTRWVQRMRDKLIEHLTPNEPPRQGEGEPPLDEEKGEQKKLERKRKFLLQLAILAATVTYQTGLNPPGGFWSETESKGERPLTAGDPVLLDHYGSRYEVFFYCNATGFMASVAVILLLVNQRLYKQGIRSKALKVCVMVGLLGLMGAYAAGSCRLLRTSIYVFALVAAVVAFLVLQILFFRCGRRKLPEQPHGENEGDEVPGQSWVPECLQRWLKPLSSAPDGKNEGDEVSSQPKRRRQDYEKSKSLMLLGILAASVTYQAGLAPPGGTWGDDDDVVVSPSAAYISHAGNPILLDTNTKRYQAFFYCNATSFVASIVVILLLLQRNVSKRGASLQAMHTAVVLDLLGLLGAYAAGSCRYLETSAYVIALVAMVVVFITIHVLLSIGRRAWEGQEGHGVEDNDDDRSDQTVSFF
;
A
#
# COMPACT_ATOMS: atom_id res chain seq x y z
N MET A 1 4.21 28.16 21.03
CA MET A 1 3.56 28.16 19.68
C MET A 1 3.06 29.56 19.33
N HIS A 2 3.38 30.09 18.14
CA HIS A 2 2.83 31.38 17.69
C HIS A 2 1.30 31.34 17.60
N LEU A 3 0.60 32.24 18.30
CA LEU A 3 -0.87 32.32 18.34
C LEU A 3 -1.53 32.30 16.95
N LYS A 4 -0.90 32.93 15.95
CA LYS A 4 -1.38 32.93 14.55
C LYS A 4 -1.39 31.53 13.93
N ARG A 5 -0.35 30.72 14.18
CA ARG A 5 -0.25 29.34 13.66
C ARG A 5 -1.24 28.42 14.35
N TYR A 6 -1.40 28.56 15.66
CA TYR A 6 -2.43 27.83 16.41
C TYR A 6 -3.83 28.12 15.86
N LYS A 7 -4.18 29.40 15.66
CA LYS A 7 -5.48 29.77 15.08
C LYS A 7 -5.68 29.18 13.69
N ALA A 8 -4.66 29.26 12.82
CA ALA A 8 -4.71 28.66 11.48
C ALA A 8 -4.92 27.14 11.56
N PHE A 9 -4.13 26.45 12.40
CA PHE A 9 -4.28 25.01 12.64
C PHE A 9 -5.69 24.66 13.09
N TYR A 10 -6.19 25.34 14.13
CA TYR A 10 -7.51 25.10 14.70
C TYR A 10 -8.61 25.27 13.65
N HIS A 11 -8.67 26.41 12.96
CA HIS A 11 -9.72 26.66 11.98
C HIS A 11 -9.67 25.69 10.78
N CYS A 12 -8.47 25.40 10.26
CA CYS A 12 -8.32 24.46 9.15
C CYS A 12 -8.71 23.02 9.56
N ASN A 13 -8.29 22.58 10.74
CA ASN A 13 -8.61 21.25 11.25
C ASN A 13 -10.11 21.12 11.59
N THR A 14 -10.72 22.14 12.17
CA THR A 14 -12.17 22.19 12.41
C THR A 14 -12.95 22.18 11.10
N ALA A 15 -12.52 22.95 10.10
CA ALA A 15 -13.16 22.93 8.77
C ALA A 15 -13.10 21.54 8.13
N ALA A 16 -11.95 20.86 8.23
CA ALA A 16 -11.80 19.49 7.77
C ALA A 16 -12.76 18.54 8.50
N PHE A 17 -12.77 18.59 9.83
CA PHE A 17 -13.66 17.76 10.65
C PHE A 17 -15.14 17.95 10.26
N VAL A 18 -15.61 19.19 10.16
CA VAL A 18 -16.99 19.50 9.77
C VAL A 18 -17.28 19.00 8.35
N ALA A 19 -16.37 19.24 7.40
CA ALA A 19 -16.51 18.77 6.03
C ALA A 19 -16.57 17.24 5.95
N SER A 20 -15.73 16.54 6.71
CA SER A 20 -15.75 15.07 6.86
C SER A 20 -17.09 14.56 7.38
N VAL A 21 -17.68 15.19 8.40
CA VAL A 21 -19.02 14.84 8.92
C VAL A 21 -20.09 15.05 7.84
N VAL A 22 -20.06 16.17 7.12
CA VAL A 22 -20.99 16.44 6.00
C VAL A 22 -20.86 15.38 4.91
N VAL A 23 -19.64 15.00 4.54
CA VAL A 23 -19.38 13.92 3.57
C VAL A 23 -20.02 12.61 4.04
N ILE A 24 -19.81 12.22 5.31
CA ILE A 24 -20.39 10.99 5.88
C ILE A 24 -21.92 11.02 5.81
N ILE A 25 -22.55 12.13 6.23
CA ILE A 25 -24.02 12.29 6.22
C ILE A 25 -24.58 12.17 4.78
N ILE A 26 -23.96 12.86 3.82
CA ILE A 26 -24.39 12.80 2.41
C ILE A 26 -24.24 11.39 1.83
N VAL A 27 -23.14 10.70 2.15
CA VAL A 27 -22.87 9.34 1.64
C VAL A 27 -23.83 8.31 2.23
N GLN A 28 -24.21 8.44 3.50
CA GLN A 28 -25.15 7.52 4.15
C GLN A 28 -26.60 7.72 3.68
N ASN A 29 -26.97 8.93 3.28
CA ASN A 29 -28.33 9.22 2.84
C ASN A 29 -28.49 9.08 1.31
N LYS A 30 -29.19 8.03 0.85
CA LYS A 30 -29.44 7.77 -0.58
C LYS A 30 -30.10 8.93 -1.33
N HIS A 31 -30.99 9.68 -0.68
CA HIS A 31 -31.69 10.81 -1.29
C HIS A 31 -30.73 12.01 -1.49
N LEU A 32 -29.92 12.33 -0.48
CA LEU A 32 -28.93 13.40 -0.55
C LEU A 32 -27.74 13.06 -1.45
N ASN A 33 -27.34 11.78 -1.53
CA ASN A 33 -26.28 11.36 -2.43
C ASN A 33 -26.65 11.65 -3.90
N THR A 34 -27.92 11.42 -4.28
CA THR A 34 -28.38 11.60 -5.66
C THR A 34 -28.43 13.09 -6.08
N LEU A 35 -28.94 13.97 -5.20
CA LEU A 35 -28.96 15.43 -5.44
C LEU A 35 -27.60 16.12 -5.17
N GLY A 36 -26.79 15.55 -4.28
CA GLY A 36 -25.64 16.21 -3.66
C GLY A 36 -24.30 15.87 -4.28
N HIS A 37 -24.21 15.31 -5.48
CA HIS A 37 -22.91 14.94 -6.08
C HIS A 37 -21.92 16.12 -6.17
N ALA A 38 -22.42 17.34 -6.41
CA ALA A 38 -21.60 18.56 -6.40
C ALA A 38 -21.20 18.95 -4.98
N ALA A 39 -22.14 18.93 -4.04
CA ALA A 39 -21.90 19.23 -2.63
C ALA A 39 -20.90 18.24 -1.99
N LEU A 40 -21.02 16.94 -2.28
CA LEU A 40 -20.10 15.90 -1.83
C LEU A 40 -18.68 16.16 -2.33
N LYS A 41 -18.52 16.52 -3.61
CA LYS A 41 -17.20 16.86 -4.16
C LYS A 41 -16.61 18.11 -3.50
N MET A 42 -17.41 19.16 -3.31
CA MET A 42 -16.94 20.38 -2.65
C MET A 42 -16.57 20.11 -1.21
N ALA A 43 -17.36 19.32 -0.47
CA ALA A 43 -17.06 18.94 0.90
C ALA A 43 -15.80 18.08 1.01
N MET A 44 -15.60 17.08 0.13
CA MET A 44 -14.36 16.28 0.10
C MET A 44 -13.13 17.12 -0.25
N ILE A 45 -13.27 18.09 -1.17
CA ILE A 45 -12.18 19.00 -1.51
C ILE A 45 -11.86 19.90 -0.32
N LEU A 46 -12.88 20.50 0.30
CA LEU A 46 -12.74 21.34 1.49
C LEU A 46 -12.08 20.59 2.65
N ASP A 47 -12.44 19.32 2.86
CA ASP A 47 -11.83 18.43 3.85
C ASP A 47 -10.31 18.31 3.63
N LEU A 48 -9.90 17.99 2.40
CA LEU A 48 -8.49 17.85 2.05
C LEU A 48 -7.71 19.18 2.13
N PHE A 49 -8.34 20.30 1.79
CA PHE A 49 -7.76 21.63 1.98
C PHE A 49 -7.60 21.98 3.47
N GLY A 50 -8.60 21.66 4.28
CA GLY A 50 -8.55 21.85 5.73
C GLY A 50 -7.44 21.01 6.36
N LEU A 51 -7.33 19.73 6.00
CA LEU A 51 -6.24 18.86 6.47
C LEU A 51 -4.86 19.39 6.05
N MET A 52 -4.73 19.85 4.81
CA MET A 52 -3.47 20.40 4.32
C MET A 52 -3.10 21.70 5.04
N GLY A 53 -4.05 22.62 5.24
CA GLY A 53 -3.82 23.85 5.99
C GLY A 53 -3.46 23.59 7.45
N ALA A 54 -4.13 22.63 8.09
CA ALA A 54 -3.79 22.18 9.43
C ALA A 54 -2.38 21.58 9.48
N TYR A 55 -2.03 20.73 8.52
CA TYR A 55 -0.68 20.17 8.43
C TYR A 55 0.39 21.26 8.33
N VAL A 56 0.25 22.23 7.41
CA VAL A 56 1.22 23.33 7.26
C VAL A 56 1.35 24.12 8.56
N ALA A 57 0.22 24.53 9.15
CA ALA A 57 0.21 25.34 10.35
C ALA A 57 0.74 24.63 11.60
N GLY A 58 0.53 23.31 11.70
CA GLY A 58 0.91 22.50 12.86
C GLY A 58 2.32 21.90 12.77
N SER A 59 2.80 21.57 11.57
CA SER A 59 4.11 20.92 11.38
C SER A 59 5.25 21.92 11.19
N CYS A 60 5.03 23.04 10.48
CA CYS A 60 6.10 23.98 10.15
C CYS A 60 6.52 24.84 11.36
N ARG A 61 7.84 24.99 11.55
CA ARG A 61 8.41 25.69 12.73
C ARG A 61 9.12 26.98 12.38
N ASP A 62 9.79 27.04 11.24
CA ASP A 62 10.52 28.20 10.76
C ASP A 62 9.97 28.66 9.39
N ASN A 63 10.55 29.73 8.86
CA ASN A 63 10.12 30.28 7.57
C ASN A 63 10.48 29.35 6.41
N ALA A 64 11.60 28.62 6.47
CA ALA A 64 12.02 27.76 5.37
C ALA A 64 11.09 26.55 5.24
N THR A 65 10.76 25.86 6.35
CA THR A 65 9.79 24.75 6.30
C THR A 65 8.42 25.20 5.82
N ASN A 66 7.95 26.37 6.27
CA ASN A 66 6.69 26.93 5.81
C ASN A 66 6.69 27.26 4.31
N ILE A 67 7.75 27.88 3.79
CA ILE A 67 7.91 28.17 2.36
C ILE A 67 7.91 26.86 1.56
N TYR A 68 8.65 25.86 2.01
CA TYR A 68 8.75 24.57 1.34
C TYR A 68 7.40 23.87 1.22
N VAL A 69 6.68 23.68 2.33
CA VAL A 69 5.38 22.97 2.33
C VAL A 69 4.33 23.76 1.53
N SER A 70 4.35 25.09 1.64
CA SER A 70 3.46 25.96 0.86
C SER A 70 3.77 25.89 -0.64
N ALA A 71 5.05 25.89 -1.03
CA ALA A 71 5.46 25.75 -2.42
C ALA A 71 5.03 24.40 -3.01
N LEU A 72 5.22 23.30 -2.26
CA LEU A 72 4.71 21.99 -2.65
C LEU A 72 3.20 22.02 -2.86
N ALA A 73 2.45 22.64 -1.95
CA ALA A 73 1.00 22.78 -2.09
C ALA A 73 0.64 23.48 -3.40
N VAL A 74 1.25 24.63 -3.67
CA VAL A 74 1.03 25.40 -4.90
C VAL A 74 1.35 24.56 -6.14
N VAL A 75 2.49 23.87 -6.19
CA VAL A 75 2.87 23.01 -7.32
C VAL A 75 1.80 21.95 -7.60
N PHE A 76 1.31 21.27 -6.56
CA PHE A 76 0.28 20.25 -6.72
C PHE A 76 -1.08 20.85 -7.13
N PHE A 77 -1.44 22.02 -6.62
CA PHE A 77 -2.67 22.71 -7.06
C PHE A 77 -2.60 23.14 -8.51
N VAL A 78 -1.51 23.78 -8.91
CA VAL A 78 -1.31 24.17 -10.31
C VAL A 78 -1.38 22.94 -11.21
N TYR A 79 -0.76 21.83 -10.80
CA TYR A 79 -0.86 20.56 -11.54
C TYR A 79 -2.31 20.04 -11.64
N ILE A 80 -3.06 20.03 -10.53
CA ILE A 80 -4.46 19.58 -10.52
C ILE A 80 -5.33 20.48 -11.40
N ILE A 81 -5.19 21.81 -11.27
CA ILE A 81 -5.92 22.79 -12.07
C ILE A 81 -5.58 22.62 -13.55
N ALA A 82 -4.31 22.52 -13.90
CA ALA A 82 -3.89 22.27 -15.28
C ALA A 82 -4.51 20.98 -15.84
N LYS A 83 -4.61 19.91 -15.04
CA LYS A 83 -5.29 18.67 -15.45
C LYS A 83 -6.80 18.82 -15.59
N VAL A 84 -7.46 19.56 -14.69
CA VAL A 84 -8.88 19.88 -14.78
C VAL A 84 -9.17 20.68 -16.05
N VAL A 85 -8.38 21.73 -16.30
CA VAL A 85 -8.53 22.63 -17.44
C VAL A 85 -8.26 21.88 -18.75
N ALA A 86 -7.18 21.09 -18.83
CA ALA A 86 -6.89 20.27 -20.00
C ALA A 86 -8.03 19.29 -20.31
N TYR A 87 -8.69 18.72 -19.28
CA TYR A 87 -9.86 17.88 -19.50
C TYR A 87 -11.08 18.67 -19.99
N ALA A 88 -11.32 19.85 -19.40
CA ALA A 88 -12.41 20.74 -19.81
C ALA A 88 -12.23 21.23 -21.26
N SER A 89 -11.00 21.51 -21.69
CA SER A 89 -10.69 21.90 -23.07
C SER A 89 -10.83 20.72 -24.04
N GLN A 90 -10.37 19.52 -23.67
CA GLN A 90 -10.47 18.32 -24.51
C GLN A 90 -11.94 17.84 -24.69
N GLY A 91 -12.79 18.08 -23.68
CA GLY A 91 -14.24 17.93 -23.78
C GLY A 91 -14.89 18.94 -24.73
N ARG A 92 -14.31 20.13 -24.87
CA ARG A 92 -14.76 21.19 -25.79
C ARG A 92 -14.31 20.95 -27.23
N GLU A 93 -13.13 20.39 -27.43
CA GLU A 93 -12.59 20.04 -28.77
C GLU A 93 -13.30 18.84 -29.41
N SER A 94 -13.97 17.99 -28.63
CA SER A 94 -14.63 16.77 -29.11
C SER A 94 -15.96 16.98 -29.87
N CYS A 95 -16.52 18.19 -29.91
CA CYS A 95 -17.79 18.43 -30.61
C CYS A 95 -17.58 18.84 -32.08
N PRO A 96 -16.70 19.82 -32.40
CA PRO A 96 -16.46 20.20 -33.79
C PRO A 96 -15.65 19.14 -34.54
N THR A 97 -14.58 18.60 -33.94
CA THR A 97 -13.71 17.64 -34.63
C THR A 97 -14.40 16.30 -34.90
N ARG A 98 -15.21 15.78 -33.97
CA ARG A 98 -16.02 14.56 -34.21
C ARG A 98 -17.17 14.80 -35.19
N TRP A 99 -17.77 15.98 -35.19
CA TRP A 99 -18.81 16.32 -36.17
C TRP A 99 -18.20 16.44 -37.58
N VAL A 100 -17.03 17.09 -37.70
CA VAL A 100 -16.27 17.19 -38.96
C VAL A 100 -15.79 15.82 -39.42
N GLN A 101 -15.34 14.93 -38.53
CA GLN A 101 -14.98 13.55 -38.88
C GLN A 101 -16.21 12.77 -39.36
N ARG A 102 -17.34 12.79 -38.64
CA ARG A 102 -18.57 12.12 -39.11
C ARG A 102 -19.09 12.67 -40.44
N MET A 103 -18.99 13.98 -40.67
CA MET A 103 -19.37 14.58 -41.94
C MET A 103 -18.43 14.19 -43.07
N ARG A 104 -17.13 14.11 -42.80
CA ARG A 104 -16.12 13.62 -43.74
C ARG A 104 -16.38 12.16 -44.10
N ASP A 105 -16.64 11.31 -43.12
CA ASP A 105 -16.88 9.88 -43.33
C ASP A 105 -18.18 9.66 -44.13
N LYS A 106 -19.26 10.40 -43.83
CA LYS A 106 -20.49 10.40 -44.64
C LYS A 106 -20.31 10.88 -46.07
N LEU A 107 -19.40 11.84 -46.29
CA LEU A 107 -19.11 12.39 -47.62
C LEU A 107 -18.25 11.43 -48.44
N ILE A 108 -17.29 10.76 -47.80
CA ILE A 108 -16.47 9.70 -48.41
C ILE A 108 -17.35 8.51 -48.80
N GLU A 109 -18.31 8.12 -47.94
CA GLU A 109 -19.29 7.07 -48.23
C GLU A 109 -20.20 7.40 -49.43
N HIS A 110 -20.52 8.68 -49.66
CA HIS A 110 -21.30 9.13 -50.83
C HIS A 110 -20.47 9.27 -52.11
N LEU A 111 -19.15 9.39 -52.03
CA LEU A 111 -18.26 9.64 -53.17
C LEU A 111 -17.60 8.37 -53.73
N THR A 112 -17.60 7.25 -52.98
CA THR A 112 -17.08 5.96 -53.43
C THR A 112 -18.07 4.82 -53.13
N PRO A 113 -19.01 4.50 -54.05
CA PRO A 113 -20.08 3.54 -53.75
C PRO A 113 -19.66 2.06 -53.79
N ASN A 114 -18.43 1.72 -54.21
CA ASN A 114 -18.09 0.36 -54.65
C ASN A 114 -16.75 -0.19 -54.12
N GLU A 115 -16.31 0.19 -52.91
CA GLU A 115 -15.24 -0.56 -52.23
C GLU A 115 -15.87 -1.39 -51.10
N PRO A 116 -15.72 -2.73 -51.08
CA PRO A 116 -16.19 -3.53 -49.96
C PRO A 116 -15.50 -3.05 -48.68
N PRO A 117 -16.20 -3.05 -47.54
CA PRO A 117 -15.72 -2.36 -46.35
C PRO A 117 -14.36 -2.94 -45.94
N ARG A 118 -13.33 -2.10 -45.93
CA ARG A 118 -12.08 -2.40 -45.25
C ARG A 118 -12.42 -2.62 -43.78
N GLN A 119 -12.24 -3.86 -43.32
CA GLN A 119 -12.18 -4.18 -41.90
C GLN A 119 -11.01 -3.38 -41.29
N GLY A 120 -11.34 -2.24 -40.68
CA GLY A 120 -10.39 -1.36 -40.03
C GLY A 120 -11.12 -0.54 -38.97
N GLU A 121 -10.76 -0.80 -37.71
CA GLU A 121 -11.13 -0.04 -36.52
C GLU A 121 -12.62 -0.08 -36.12
N GLY A 122 -13.13 -1.29 -35.88
CA GLY A 122 -14.33 -1.46 -35.08
C GLY A 122 -14.12 -0.88 -33.68
N GLU A 123 -15.12 -0.15 -33.16
CA GLU A 123 -15.21 0.12 -31.72
C GLU A 123 -14.93 -1.19 -30.97
N PRO A 124 -14.11 -1.15 -29.89
CA PRO A 124 -13.80 -2.36 -29.15
C PRO A 124 -15.11 -3.03 -28.71
N PRO A 125 -15.21 -4.37 -28.76
CA PRO A 125 -16.41 -5.09 -28.35
C PRO A 125 -16.86 -4.61 -26.96
N LEU A 126 -18.17 -4.41 -26.76
CA LEU A 126 -18.76 -3.88 -25.51
C LEU A 126 -18.24 -4.58 -24.24
N ASP A 127 -17.84 -5.85 -24.35
CA ASP A 127 -17.29 -6.64 -23.25
C ASP A 127 -15.82 -6.29 -22.90
N GLU A 128 -15.02 -5.85 -23.87
CA GLU A 128 -13.65 -5.38 -23.64
C GLU A 128 -13.64 -4.04 -22.89
N GLU A 129 -14.51 -3.11 -23.28
CA GLU A 129 -14.62 -1.78 -22.67
C GLU A 129 -15.10 -1.87 -21.21
N LYS A 130 -16.12 -2.70 -20.94
CA LYS A 130 -16.57 -3.02 -19.57
C LYS A 130 -15.43 -3.65 -18.74
N GLY A 131 -14.64 -4.53 -19.35
CA GLY A 131 -13.48 -5.16 -18.73
C GLY A 131 -12.38 -4.16 -18.35
N GLU A 132 -12.06 -3.22 -19.25
CA GLU A 132 -11.08 -2.14 -19.01
C GLU A 132 -11.54 -1.19 -17.90
N GLN A 133 -12.80 -0.78 -17.92
CA GLN A 133 -13.36 0.13 -16.91
C GLN A 133 -13.31 -0.50 -15.51
N LYS A 134 -13.69 -1.78 -15.39
CA LYS A 134 -13.58 -2.54 -14.13
C LYS A 134 -12.13 -2.62 -13.63
N LYS A 135 -11.14 -2.77 -14.52
CA LYS A 135 -9.72 -2.76 -14.14
C LYS A 135 -9.27 -1.38 -13.62
N LEU A 136 -9.68 -0.29 -14.28
CA LEU A 136 -9.35 1.08 -13.84
C LEU A 136 -9.97 1.40 -12.48
N GLU A 137 -11.20 0.96 -12.22
CA GLU A 137 -11.85 1.12 -10.93
C GLU A 137 -11.13 0.36 -9.82
N ARG A 138 -10.67 -0.87 -10.08
CA ARG A 138 -9.85 -1.63 -9.13
C ARG A 138 -8.55 -0.89 -8.81
N LYS A 139 -7.85 -0.39 -9.83
CA LYS A 139 -6.63 0.42 -9.67
C LYS A 139 -6.87 1.66 -8.83
N ARG A 140 -7.96 2.38 -9.11
CA ARG A 140 -8.36 3.56 -8.33
C ARG A 140 -8.56 3.22 -6.87
N LYS A 141 -9.29 2.13 -6.54
CA LYS A 141 -9.53 1.71 -5.15
C LYS A 141 -8.23 1.45 -4.41
N PHE A 142 -7.32 0.69 -5.00
CA PHE A 142 -6.02 0.37 -4.40
C PHE A 142 -5.12 1.59 -4.21
N LEU A 143 -5.01 2.45 -5.23
CA LEU A 143 -4.21 3.68 -5.13
C LEU A 143 -4.79 4.65 -4.10
N LEU A 144 -6.12 4.74 -4.00
CA LEU A 144 -6.78 5.58 -3.01
C LEU A 144 -6.51 5.06 -1.59
N GLN A 145 -6.58 3.74 -1.37
CA GLN A 145 -6.25 3.13 -0.07
C GLN A 145 -4.80 3.41 0.34
N LEU A 146 -3.85 3.24 -0.59
CA LEU A 146 -2.44 3.56 -0.33
C LEU A 146 -2.22 5.05 -0.04
N ALA A 147 -2.87 5.94 -0.79
CA ALA A 147 -2.72 7.37 -0.58
C ALA A 147 -3.36 7.83 0.75
N ILE A 148 -4.49 7.25 1.14
CA ILE A 148 -5.10 7.49 2.46
C ILE A 148 -4.14 7.04 3.56
N LEU A 149 -3.58 5.82 3.47
CA LEU A 149 -2.57 5.35 4.42
C LEU A 149 -1.40 6.33 4.55
N ALA A 150 -0.77 6.69 3.43
CA ALA A 150 0.38 7.56 3.44
C ALA A 150 0.02 8.95 4.00
N ALA A 151 -1.13 9.51 3.62
CA ALA A 151 -1.62 10.77 4.18
C ALA A 151 -1.86 10.68 5.69
N THR A 152 -2.48 9.62 6.21
CA THR A 152 -2.80 9.50 7.64
C THR A 152 -1.55 9.38 8.50
N VAL A 153 -0.60 8.52 8.11
CA VAL A 153 0.62 8.31 8.90
C VAL A 153 1.56 9.51 8.85
N THR A 154 1.65 10.18 7.69
CA THR A 154 2.49 11.39 7.55
C THR A 154 1.87 12.61 8.22
N TYR A 155 0.54 12.74 8.22
CA TYR A 155 -0.16 13.78 8.97
C TYR A 155 0.10 13.65 10.47
N GLN A 156 -0.10 12.46 11.04
CA GLN A 156 0.09 12.23 12.47
C GLN A 156 1.53 12.48 12.92
N THR A 157 2.49 12.02 12.13
CA THR A 157 3.92 12.14 12.48
C THR A 157 4.52 13.49 12.12
N GLY A 158 3.90 14.24 11.21
CA GLY A 158 4.25 15.65 11.00
C GLY A 158 3.79 16.55 12.13
N LEU A 159 2.68 16.21 12.80
CA LEU A 159 2.20 16.91 13.98
C LEU A 159 2.87 16.44 15.27
N ASN A 160 3.31 15.18 15.32
CA ASN A 160 4.03 14.58 16.43
C ASN A 160 5.34 13.97 15.90
N PRO A 161 6.40 14.78 15.74
CA PRO A 161 7.66 14.29 15.22
C PRO A 161 8.27 13.25 16.18
N PRO A 162 9.10 12.34 15.65
CA PRO A 162 9.81 11.35 16.47
C PRO A 162 10.64 12.03 17.56
N GLY A 163 10.61 11.49 18.77
CA GLY A 163 11.24 12.10 19.95
C GLY A 163 10.37 13.14 20.68
N GLY A 164 9.24 13.54 20.10
CA GLY A 164 8.30 14.46 20.74
C GLY A 164 8.77 15.92 20.74
N PHE A 165 8.31 16.66 21.74
CA PHE A 165 8.56 18.09 21.91
C PHE A 165 9.10 18.37 23.29
N TRP A 166 9.93 19.41 23.40
CA TRP A 166 10.34 19.96 24.69
C TRP A 166 9.14 20.51 25.47
N SER A 167 9.03 20.14 26.75
CA SER A 167 7.94 20.56 27.62
C SER A 167 8.19 21.92 28.27
N GLU A 168 9.45 22.23 28.58
CA GLU A 168 9.86 23.43 29.30
C GLU A 168 10.68 24.37 28.43
N THR A 169 10.68 25.66 28.78
CA THR A 169 11.49 26.68 28.11
C THR A 169 12.69 26.99 28.99
N GLU A 170 13.87 26.53 28.57
CA GLU A 170 15.10 26.84 29.27
C GLU A 170 15.87 27.95 28.55
N SER A 171 15.98 29.08 29.24
CA SER A 171 16.65 30.29 28.74
C SER A 171 18.04 30.49 29.35
N LYS A 172 18.50 29.58 30.22
CA LYS A 172 19.76 29.67 30.97
C LYS A 172 20.82 28.63 30.58
N GLY A 173 20.50 27.66 29.72
CA GLY A 173 21.45 26.67 29.19
C GLY A 173 22.32 27.24 28.05
N GLU A 174 23.30 26.44 27.58
CA GLU A 174 24.19 26.80 26.46
C GLU A 174 23.44 27.09 25.14
N ARG A 175 22.21 26.59 25.01
CA ARG A 175 21.29 26.88 23.91
C ARG A 175 19.91 27.26 24.44
N PRO A 176 19.24 28.29 23.89
CA PRO A 176 17.88 28.63 24.28
C PRO A 176 16.91 27.56 23.77
N LEU A 177 16.36 26.75 24.68
CA LEU A 177 15.35 25.73 24.39
C LEU A 177 13.97 26.36 24.55
N THR A 178 13.11 26.23 23.54
CA THR A 178 11.74 26.73 23.61
C THR A 178 10.74 25.59 23.71
N ALA A 179 9.80 25.69 24.66
CA ALA A 179 8.73 24.71 24.79
C ALA A 179 7.94 24.56 23.48
N GLY A 180 7.78 23.31 23.04
CA GLY A 180 7.18 22.95 21.77
C GLY A 180 8.16 22.83 20.61
N ASP A 181 9.46 23.01 20.79
CA ASP A 181 10.45 22.67 19.77
C ASP A 181 10.64 21.15 19.68
N PRO A 182 10.79 20.57 18.48
CA PRO A 182 11.00 19.13 18.34
C PRO A 182 12.31 18.69 18.97
N VAL A 183 12.28 17.69 19.85
CA VAL A 183 13.48 17.21 20.54
C VAL A 183 14.54 16.69 19.55
N LEU A 184 14.09 16.02 18.48
CA LEU A 184 14.98 15.51 17.43
C LEU A 184 15.68 16.63 16.65
N LEU A 185 15.11 17.83 16.55
CA LEU A 185 15.72 18.95 15.84
C LEU A 185 16.98 19.44 16.57
N ASP A 186 16.97 19.47 17.90
CA ASP A 186 18.07 19.99 18.69
C ASP A 186 19.25 19.00 18.77
N HIS A 187 18.96 17.72 19.05
CA HIS A 187 19.99 16.69 19.19
C HIS A 187 20.45 16.10 17.85
N TYR A 188 19.56 16.03 16.85
CA TYR A 188 19.81 15.35 15.57
C TYR A 188 19.26 16.16 14.38
N GLY A 189 19.56 17.46 14.31
CA GLY A 189 18.99 18.40 13.33
C GLY A 189 18.97 17.91 11.88
N SER A 190 20.07 17.37 11.37
CA SER A 190 20.12 16.83 10.01
C SER A 190 19.13 15.68 9.76
N ARG A 191 18.92 14.81 10.75
CA ARG A 191 17.93 13.72 10.65
C ARG A 191 16.51 14.26 10.71
N TYR A 192 16.27 15.23 11.58
CA TYR A 192 14.97 15.90 11.66
C TYR A 192 14.63 16.59 10.32
N GLU A 193 15.57 17.28 9.68
CA GLU A 193 15.34 17.92 8.38
C GLU A 193 14.96 16.89 7.31
N VAL A 194 15.75 15.80 7.18
CA VAL A 194 15.44 14.74 6.22
C VAL A 194 14.08 14.11 6.52
N PHE A 195 13.78 13.85 7.79
CA PHE A 195 12.47 13.36 8.23
C PHE A 195 11.35 14.32 7.79
N PHE A 196 11.47 15.60 8.13
CA PHE A 196 10.46 16.60 7.86
C PHE A 196 10.17 16.76 6.37
N TYR A 197 11.20 16.95 5.55
CA TYR A 197 11.04 17.16 4.11
C TYR A 197 10.48 15.91 3.41
N CYS A 198 10.96 14.72 3.78
CA CYS A 198 10.44 13.45 3.26
C CYS A 198 8.98 13.23 3.68
N ASN A 199 8.65 13.49 4.94
CA ASN A 199 7.31 13.31 5.50
C ASN A 199 6.30 14.28 4.87
N ALA A 200 6.68 15.55 4.74
CA ALA A 200 5.87 16.57 4.07
C ALA A 200 5.65 16.24 2.60
N THR A 201 6.69 15.81 1.88
CA THR A 201 6.55 15.34 0.50
C THR A 201 5.60 14.15 0.40
N GLY A 202 5.71 13.18 1.31
CA GLY A 202 4.83 12.03 1.42
C GLY A 202 3.37 12.44 1.60
N PHE A 203 3.09 13.32 2.56
CA PHE A 203 1.75 13.87 2.82
C PHE A 203 1.19 14.60 1.60
N MET A 204 1.93 15.55 1.04
CA MET A 204 1.48 16.39 -0.07
C MET A 204 1.24 15.58 -1.35
N ALA A 205 2.14 14.65 -1.68
CA ALA A 205 1.96 13.74 -2.80
C ALA A 205 0.72 12.85 -2.62
N SER A 206 0.44 12.43 -1.37
CA SER A 206 -0.71 11.57 -1.06
C SER A 206 -2.03 12.34 -1.18
N VAL A 207 -2.11 13.57 -0.67
CA VAL A 207 -3.26 14.46 -0.86
C VAL A 207 -3.50 14.73 -2.34
N ALA A 208 -2.45 14.99 -3.12
CA ALA A 208 -2.56 15.18 -4.57
C ALA A 208 -3.12 13.94 -5.28
N VAL A 209 -2.65 12.74 -4.91
CA VAL A 209 -3.19 11.48 -5.44
C VAL A 209 -4.66 11.30 -5.06
N ILE A 210 -5.05 11.58 -3.82
CA ILE A 210 -6.45 11.51 -3.37
C ILE A 210 -7.32 12.45 -4.21
N LEU A 211 -6.93 13.73 -4.36
CA LEU A 211 -7.67 14.71 -5.15
C LEU A 211 -7.87 14.28 -6.61
N LEU A 212 -6.83 13.73 -7.24
CA LEU A 212 -6.90 13.23 -8.61
C LEU A 212 -7.80 11.99 -8.75
N LEU A 213 -7.78 11.09 -7.76
CA LEU A 213 -8.52 9.83 -7.80
C LEU A 213 -9.97 9.95 -7.33
N VAL A 214 -10.30 10.91 -6.46
CA VAL A 214 -11.67 11.19 -6.04
C VAL A 214 -12.48 11.76 -7.21
N ASN A 215 -11.84 12.54 -8.08
CA ASN A 215 -12.51 13.11 -9.24
C ASN A 215 -12.79 12.05 -10.33
N GLN A 216 -14.06 11.64 -10.43
CA GLN A 216 -14.59 10.71 -11.44
C GLN A 216 -14.24 11.10 -12.89
N ARG A 217 -14.05 12.40 -13.17
CA ARG A 217 -13.71 12.87 -14.52
C ARG A 217 -12.21 12.73 -14.82
N LEU A 218 -11.36 12.85 -13.79
CA LEU A 218 -9.91 12.90 -13.97
C LEU A 218 -9.22 11.56 -13.74
N TYR A 219 -9.79 10.65 -12.94
CA TYR A 219 -9.08 9.42 -12.57
C TYR A 219 -8.78 8.52 -13.79
N LYS A 220 -9.66 8.46 -14.80
CA LYS A 220 -9.43 7.64 -16.02
C LYS A 220 -8.14 8.06 -16.75
N GLN A 221 -7.99 9.36 -17.00
CA GLN A 221 -6.80 9.92 -17.66
C GLN A 221 -5.62 10.04 -16.69
N GLY A 222 -5.89 10.29 -15.41
CA GLY A 222 -4.91 10.35 -14.32
C GLY A 222 -4.18 9.03 -14.12
N ILE A 223 -4.89 7.89 -14.10
CA ILE A 223 -4.28 6.56 -13.98
C ILE A 223 -3.44 6.20 -15.22
N ARG A 224 -3.84 6.68 -16.41
CA ARG A 224 -3.05 6.54 -17.64
C ARG A 224 -1.83 7.46 -17.65
N SER A 225 -1.89 8.60 -16.93
CA SER A 225 -0.81 9.58 -16.84
C SER A 225 0.44 9.02 -16.15
N LYS A 226 1.61 9.28 -16.74
CA LYS A 226 2.90 9.02 -16.10
C LYS A 226 3.08 9.83 -14.82
N ALA A 227 2.52 11.03 -14.76
CA ALA A 227 2.65 11.90 -13.60
C ALA A 227 2.01 11.34 -12.33
N LEU A 228 0.88 10.61 -12.41
CA LEU A 228 0.29 9.95 -11.23
C LEU A 228 1.23 8.88 -10.68
N LYS A 229 1.85 8.08 -11.57
CA LYS A 229 2.81 7.04 -11.16
C LYS A 229 4.04 7.66 -10.49
N VAL A 230 4.56 8.75 -11.05
CA VAL A 230 5.65 9.51 -10.44
C VAL A 230 5.23 10.05 -9.08
N CYS A 231 4.03 10.62 -8.96
CA CYS A 231 3.51 11.14 -7.69
C CYS A 231 3.40 10.05 -6.61
N VAL A 232 2.88 8.86 -6.95
CA VAL A 232 2.80 7.73 -6.03
C VAL A 232 4.20 7.24 -5.62
N MET A 233 5.15 7.18 -6.56
CA MET A 233 6.54 6.82 -6.26
C MET A 233 7.21 7.84 -5.34
N VAL A 234 7.06 9.13 -5.61
CA VAL A 234 7.57 10.22 -4.77
C VAL A 234 6.96 10.15 -3.38
N GLY A 235 5.65 9.91 -3.27
CA GLY A 235 4.97 9.74 -1.99
C GLY A 235 5.50 8.55 -1.17
N LEU A 236 5.71 7.40 -1.82
CA LEU A 236 6.28 6.20 -1.18
C LEU A 236 7.75 6.39 -0.77
N LEU A 237 8.56 7.03 -1.61
CA LEU A 237 9.96 7.34 -1.28
C LEU A 237 10.04 8.34 -0.13
N GLY A 238 9.17 9.35 -0.11
CA GLY A 238 9.02 10.28 1.02
C GLY A 238 8.65 9.55 2.31
N LEU A 239 7.69 8.61 2.25
CA LEU A 239 7.32 7.79 3.40
C LEU A 239 8.51 6.94 3.91
N MET A 240 9.22 6.24 3.01
CA MET A 240 10.39 5.43 3.40
C MET A 240 11.54 6.27 3.95
N GLY A 241 11.82 7.43 3.34
CA GLY A 241 12.86 8.34 3.78
C GLY A 241 12.55 8.94 5.15
N ALA A 242 11.30 9.32 5.39
CA ALA A 242 10.83 9.77 6.70
C ALA A 242 10.98 8.67 7.75
N TYR A 243 10.55 7.44 7.45
CA TYR A 243 10.73 6.32 8.36
C TYR A 243 12.21 6.10 8.72
N ALA A 244 13.09 6.06 7.72
CA ALA A 244 14.52 5.83 7.92
C ALA A 244 15.18 6.92 8.78
N ALA A 245 14.91 8.19 8.47
CA ALA A 245 15.48 9.33 9.19
C ALA A 245 14.91 9.47 10.61
N GLY A 246 13.60 9.24 10.76
CA GLY A 246 12.90 9.46 12.02
C GLY A 246 13.04 8.34 13.04
N SER A 247 13.16 7.08 12.60
CA SER A 247 13.20 5.91 13.51
C SER A 247 14.60 5.60 14.03
N CYS A 248 15.65 6.00 13.33
CA CYS A 248 17.03 5.66 13.68
C CYS A 248 17.65 6.67 14.68
N ARG A 249 18.38 6.16 15.67
CA ARG A 249 19.23 6.96 16.59
C ARG A 249 20.71 6.57 16.49
N LEU A 250 21.01 5.29 16.30
CA LEU A 250 22.37 4.78 16.15
C LEU A 250 22.78 4.65 14.68
N LEU A 251 24.09 4.73 14.40
CA LEU A 251 24.65 4.48 13.07
C LEU A 251 24.32 3.08 12.55
N ARG A 252 24.40 2.05 13.40
CA ARG A 252 24.10 0.65 13.02
C ARG A 252 22.66 0.46 12.54
N THR A 253 21.68 0.99 13.29
CA THR A 253 20.27 0.91 12.92
C THR A 253 19.97 1.74 11.67
N SER A 254 20.65 2.88 11.52
CA SER A 254 20.59 3.71 10.31
C SER A 254 21.07 2.95 9.07
N ILE A 255 22.26 2.32 9.12
CA ILE A 255 22.81 1.54 7.99
C ILE A 255 21.82 0.44 7.57
N TYR A 256 21.25 -0.27 8.55
CA TYR A 256 20.29 -1.32 8.30
C TYR A 256 19.03 -0.82 7.54
N VAL A 257 18.38 0.23 8.04
CA VAL A 257 17.14 0.74 7.41
C VAL A 257 17.44 1.36 6.04
N PHE A 258 18.54 2.10 5.89
CA PHE A 258 18.94 2.62 4.59
C PHE A 258 19.26 1.50 3.59
N ALA A 259 19.89 0.41 4.02
CA ALA A 259 20.13 -0.75 3.17
C ALA A 259 18.81 -1.42 2.74
N LEU A 260 17.82 -1.56 3.63
CA LEU A 260 16.49 -2.07 3.28
C LEU A 260 15.79 -1.17 2.26
N VAL A 261 15.80 0.15 2.46
CA VAL A 261 15.21 1.11 1.52
C VAL A 261 15.92 1.04 0.17
N ALA A 262 17.25 0.99 0.17
CA ALA A 262 18.05 0.84 -1.05
C ALA A 262 17.73 -0.47 -1.79
N ALA A 263 17.54 -1.58 -1.07
CA ALA A 263 17.15 -2.86 -1.64
C ALA A 263 15.77 -2.77 -2.33
N VAL A 264 14.79 -2.10 -1.72
CA VAL A 264 13.49 -1.86 -2.37
C VAL A 264 13.62 -0.97 -3.59
N VAL A 265 14.38 0.12 -3.52
CA VAL A 265 14.62 0.99 -4.68
C VAL A 265 15.28 0.20 -5.81
N ALA A 266 16.32 -0.58 -5.52
CA ALA A 266 17.00 -1.44 -6.48
C ALA A 266 16.04 -2.45 -7.10
N PHE A 267 15.19 -3.09 -6.29
CA PHE A 267 14.14 -4.00 -6.78
C PHE A 267 13.16 -3.29 -7.72
N LEU A 268 12.71 -2.09 -7.40
CA LEU A 268 11.80 -1.31 -8.24
C LEU A 268 12.48 -0.88 -9.55
N VAL A 269 13.73 -0.44 -9.50
CA VAL A 269 14.53 -0.10 -10.69
C VAL A 269 14.72 -1.33 -11.56
N LEU A 270 15.10 -2.47 -10.98
CA LEU A 270 15.27 -3.74 -11.70
C LEU A 270 13.98 -4.17 -12.40
N GLN A 271 12.83 -4.06 -11.72
CA GLN A 271 11.53 -4.31 -12.33
C GLN A 271 11.22 -3.36 -13.51
N ILE A 272 11.52 -2.08 -13.37
CA ILE A 272 11.34 -1.09 -14.45
C ILE A 272 12.27 -1.40 -15.63
N LEU A 273 13.52 -1.76 -15.37
CA LEU A 273 14.50 -2.15 -16.37
C LEU A 273 14.09 -3.44 -17.09
N PHE A 274 13.67 -4.47 -16.35
CA PHE A 274 13.13 -5.71 -16.93
C PHE A 274 11.90 -5.44 -17.79
N PHE A 275 11.00 -4.55 -17.35
CA PHE A 275 9.84 -4.12 -18.15
C PHE A 275 10.25 -3.38 -19.44
N ARG A 276 11.30 -2.55 -19.40
CA ARG A 276 11.83 -1.83 -20.56
C ARG A 276 12.57 -2.76 -21.53
N CYS A 277 13.41 -3.66 -21.03
CA CYS A 277 14.16 -4.63 -21.84
C CYS A 277 13.24 -5.71 -22.42
N GLY A 278 12.23 -6.16 -21.68
CA GLY A 278 11.22 -7.10 -22.16
C GLY A 278 10.32 -6.56 -23.27
N ARG A 279 10.24 -5.23 -23.46
CA ARG A 279 9.59 -4.58 -24.62
C ARG A 279 10.46 -4.57 -25.88
N ARG A 280 11.77 -4.80 -25.78
CA ARG A 280 12.69 -4.82 -26.93
C ARG A 280 12.85 -6.22 -27.55
N LYS A 281 12.39 -7.28 -26.88
CA LYS A 281 12.53 -8.68 -27.36
C LYS A 281 11.21 -9.29 -27.86
N LEU A 282 10.48 -8.57 -28.72
CA LEU A 282 9.42 -9.17 -29.53
C LEU A 282 9.72 -8.85 -31.01
N PRO A 283 10.64 -9.55 -31.68
CA PRO A 283 10.49 -9.80 -33.10
C PRO A 283 9.31 -10.76 -33.28
N GLU A 284 8.32 -10.38 -34.09
CA GLU A 284 7.43 -11.36 -34.71
C GLU A 284 8.28 -12.36 -35.49
N GLN A 285 8.17 -13.66 -35.18
CA GLN A 285 8.38 -14.69 -36.18
C GLN A 285 7.41 -15.86 -35.98
N PRO A 286 7.04 -16.54 -37.09
CA PRO A 286 5.89 -17.41 -37.18
C PRO A 286 6.20 -18.84 -36.73
N HIS A 287 5.12 -19.62 -36.58
CA HIS A 287 5.06 -21.03 -36.24
C HIS A 287 6.21 -21.91 -36.79
N GLY A 288 6.71 -22.79 -35.92
CA GLY A 288 7.51 -23.96 -36.25
C GLY A 288 7.68 -24.85 -35.02
N GLU A 289 7.48 -26.16 -35.20
CA GLU A 289 7.31 -27.20 -34.18
C GLU A 289 8.62 -27.67 -33.51
N ASN A 290 8.43 -28.18 -32.28
CA ASN A 290 9.12 -29.29 -31.58
C ASN A 290 10.55 -29.20 -31.01
N GLU A 291 10.63 -29.93 -29.89
CA GLU A 291 11.76 -30.54 -29.17
C GLU A 291 12.60 -29.71 -28.16
N GLY A 292 12.39 -30.07 -26.88
CA GLY A 292 13.43 -30.56 -25.97
C GLY A 292 14.61 -29.64 -25.65
N ASP A 293 14.58 -29.00 -24.48
CA ASP A 293 15.63 -29.20 -23.48
C ASP A 293 15.31 -28.45 -22.17
N GLU A 294 15.28 -29.20 -21.08
CA GLU A 294 15.19 -28.72 -19.72
C GLU A 294 16.53 -28.10 -19.28
N VAL A 295 16.50 -26.87 -18.74
CA VAL A 295 17.62 -26.32 -17.97
C VAL A 295 17.11 -25.89 -16.58
N PRO A 296 17.66 -26.43 -15.47
CA PRO A 296 17.09 -26.30 -14.15
C PRO A 296 17.45 -24.96 -13.49
N GLY A 297 16.45 -24.07 -13.39
CA GLY A 297 16.48 -22.87 -12.58
C GLY A 297 16.24 -23.17 -11.10
N GLN A 298 17.30 -23.61 -10.44
CA GLN A 298 17.44 -23.98 -9.03
C GLN A 298 16.69 -23.06 -8.04
N SER A 299 15.60 -23.55 -7.47
CA SER A 299 14.82 -22.91 -6.41
C SER A 299 15.40 -23.24 -5.03
N TRP A 300 16.07 -22.28 -4.39
CA TRP A 300 16.48 -22.39 -2.98
C TRP A 300 15.31 -21.97 -2.07
N VAL A 301 14.33 -22.85 -1.90
CA VAL A 301 13.32 -22.75 -0.83
C VAL A 301 13.09 -24.18 -0.31
N PRO A 302 13.23 -24.45 1.00
CA PRO A 302 12.98 -25.78 1.56
C PRO A 302 11.56 -26.25 1.24
N GLU A 303 11.39 -27.50 0.81
CA GLU A 303 10.09 -28.09 0.41
C GLU A 303 9.01 -27.96 1.51
N CYS A 304 9.44 -27.96 2.77
CA CYS A 304 8.64 -27.66 3.95
C CYS A 304 7.83 -26.36 3.81
N LEU A 305 8.47 -25.28 3.34
CA LEU A 305 7.86 -23.97 3.21
C LEU A 305 6.85 -23.95 2.05
N GLN A 306 7.20 -24.55 0.91
CA GLN A 306 6.31 -24.65 -0.24
C GLN A 306 5.04 -25.46 0.05
N ARG A 307 5.19 -26.53 0.84
CA ARG A 307 4.08 -27.42 1.25
C ARG A 307 3.14 -26.75 2.24
N TRP A 308 3.66 -25.87 3.09
CA TRP A 308 2.88 -25.07 4.02
C TRP A 308 2.02 -24.00 3.36
N LEU A 309 2.45 -23.50 2.19
CA LEU A 309 1.80 -22.41 1.48
C LEU A 309 0.69 -22.86 0.49
N LYS A 310 0.71 -24.12 0.04
CA LYS A 310 -0.31 -24.70 -0.86
C LYS A 310 -1.76 -24.69 -0.34
N PRO A 311 -2.06 -24.97 0.95
CA PRO A 311 -3.44 -25.08 1.46
C PRO A 311 -4.20 -23.75 1.47
N LEU A 312 -3.50 -22.62 1.62
CA LEU A 312 -4.08 -21.27 1.56
C LEU A 312 -4.52 -20.89 0.13
N SER A 313 -4.06 -21.63 -0.89
CA SER A 313 -4.31 -21.31 -2.30
C SER A 313 -5.50 -22.07 -2.92
N SER A 314 -5.89 -23.22 -2.36
CA SER A 314 -6.92 -24.10 -2.92
C SER A 314 -8.21 -24.11 -2.08
N ALA A 315 -9.27 -23.46 -2.58
CA ALA A 315 -10.64 -23.82 -2.23
C ALA A 315 -10.95 -25.21 -2.83
N PRO A 316 -11.85 -26.01 -2.24
CA PRO A 316 -12.19 -27.32 -2.79
C PRO A 316 -12.89 -27.12 -4.14
N ASP A 317 -12.30 -27.67 -5.18
CA ASP A 317 -12.84 -27.70 -6.54
C ASP A 317 -13.51 -29.05 -6.71
N GLY A 318 -14.84 -29.08 -6.55
CA GLY A 318 -15.64 -30.20 -7.01
C GLY A 318 -15.64 -30.17 -8.52
N LYS A 319 -14.85 -31.04 -9.14
CA LYS A 319 -14.82 -31.19 -10.60
C LYS A 319 -16.15 -31.77 -11.08
N ASN A 320 -16.91 -30.98 -11.84
CA ASN A 320 -17.72 -31.52 -12.92
C ASN A 320 -17.05 -31.05 -14.21
N GLU A 321 -16.53 -32.00 -14.98
CA GLU A 321 -15.99 -31.77 -16.32
C GLU A 321 -17.14 -31.40 -17.25
N GLY A 322 -17.14 -30.15 -17.72
CA GLY A 322 -18.21 -29.59 -18.56
C GLY A 322 -18.31 -28.05 -18.55
N ASP A 323 -17.61 -27.37 -17.63
CA ASP A 323 -17.91 -25.96 -17.30
C ASP A 323 -16.71 -24.99 -17.45
N GLU A 324 -15.80 -25.24 -18.40
CA GLU A 324 -14.60 -24.38 -18.60
C GLU A 324 -14.93 -22.93 -18.98
N VAL A 325 -16.10 -22.67 -19.57
CA VAL A 325 -16.53 -21.32 -19.96
C VAL A 325 -17.15 -20.54 -18.78
N SER A 326 -17.72 -21.22 -17.77
CA SER A 326 -18.41 -20.58 -16.63
C SER A 326 -17.52 -20.33 -15.39
N SER A 327 -16.39 -21.03 -15.29
CA SER A 327 -15.49 -21.02 -14.11
C SER A 327 -14.50 -19.83 -14.05
N GLN A 328 -14.09 -19.29 -15.21
CA GLN A 328 -13.21 -18.11 -15.36
C GLN A 328 -13.65 -16.86 -14.54
N PRO A 329 -14.92 -16.40 -14.61
CA PRO A 329 -15.37 -15.22 -13.86
C PRO A 329 -15.40 -15.44 -12.34
N LYS A 330 -15.70 -16.66 -11.87
CA LYS A 330 -15.67 -17.01 -10.43
C LYS A 330 -14.24 -16.95 -9.88
N ARG A 331 -13.27 -17.56 -10.57
CA ARG A 331 -11.85 -17.56 -10.17
C ARG A 331 -11.25 -16.14 -10.12
N ARG A 332 -11.52 -15.29 -11.12
CA ARG A 332 -11.08 -13.88 -11.13
C ARG A 332 -11.69 -13.03 -10.02
N ARG A 333 -12.88 -13.38 -9.54
CA ARG A 333 -13.52 -12.68 -8.41
C ARG A 333 -12.84 -13.08 -7.11
N GLN A 334 -12.58 -14.37 -6.90
CA GLN A 334 -11.84 -14.86 -5.73
C GLN A 334 -10.43 -14.26 -5.65
N ASP A 335 -9.69 -14.21 -6.75
CA ASP A 335 -8.34 -13.61 -6.78
C ASP A 335 -8.35 -12.11 -6.44
N TYR A 336 -9.40 -11.41 -6.87
CA TYR A 336 -9.58 -10.00 -6.53
C TYR A 336 -9.88 -9.80 -5.05
N GLU A 337 -10.76 -10.61 -4.45
CA GLU A 337 -11.04 -10.54 -3.01
C GLU A 337 -9.79 -10.89 -2.18
N LYS A 338 -9.03 -11.92 -2.56
CA LYS A 338 -7.74 -12.25 -1.94
C LYS A 338 -6.76 -11.06 -2.01
N SER A 339 -6.61 -10.46 -3.19
CA SER A 339 -5.73 -9.29 -3.38
C SER A 339 -6.17 -8.07 -2.56
N LYS A 340 -7.49 -7.89 -2.40
CA LYS A 340 -8.07 -6.83 -1.58
C LYS A 340 -7.76 -7.02 -0.10
N SER A 341 -7.94 -8.24 0.43
CA SER A 341 -7.61 -8.55 1.82
C SER A 341 -6.12 -8.41 2.10
N LEU A 342 -5.25 -8.89 1.19
CA LEU A 342 -3.80 -8.73 1.33
C LEU A 342 -3.36 -7.25 1.26
N MET A 343 -4.01 -6.43 0.43
CA MET A 343 -3.74 -4.99 0.42
C MET A 343 -4.10 -4.37 1.78
N LEU A 344 -5.27 -4.68 2.33
CA LEU A 344 -5.69 -4.17 3.63
C LEU A 344 -4.74 -4.59 4.75
N LEU A 345 -4.29 -5.86 4.73
CA LEU A 345 -3.30 -6.37 5.67
C LEU A 345 -1.96 -5.62 5.55
N GLY A 346 -1.44 -5.47 4.34
CA GLY A 346 -0.20 -4.72 4.11
C GLY A 346 -0.33 -3.24 4.50
N ILE A 347 -1.49 -2.62 4.27
CA ILE A 347 -1.76 -1.25 4.70
C ILE A 347 -1.78 -1.12 6.22
N LEU A 348 -2.44 -2.07 6.89
CA LEU A 348 -2.46 -2.13 8.35
C LEU A 348 -1.04 -2.28 8.90
N ALA A 349 -0.29 -3.27 8.40
CA ALA A 349 1.09 -3.54 8.81
C ALA A 349 2.00 -2.34 8.58
N ALA A 350 1.95 -1.72 7.40
CA ALA A 350 2.71 -0.50 7.09
C ALA A 350 2.35 0.65 8.04
N SER A 351 1.07 0.84 8.37
CA SER A 351 0.63 1.89 9.29
C SER A 351 1.18 1.69 10.70
N VAL A 352 0.96 0.50 11.27
CA VAL A 352 1.35 0.23 12.66
C VAL A 352 2.86 0.22 12.83
N THR A 353 3.59 -0.31 11.85
CA THR A 353 5.06 -0.36 11.90
C THR A 353 5.69 1.01 11.69
N TYR A 354 5.11 1.86 10.83
CA TYR A 354 5.55 3.24 10.65
C TYR A 354 5.38 4.04 11.94
N GLN A 355 4.20 3.95 12.58
CA GLN A 355 3.93 4.61 13.85
C GLN A 355 4.84 4.09 14.97
N ALA A 356 4.93 2.77 15.15
CA ALA A 356 5.74 2.16 16.20
C ALA A 356 7.24 2.39 16.01
N GLY A 357 7.70 2.59 14.76
CA GLY A 357 9.10 2.94 14.49
C GLY A 357 9.46 4.37 14.89
N LEU A 358 8.49 5.30 14.82
CA LEU A 358 8.69 6.71 15.17
C LEU A 358 8.33 7.02 16.63
N ALA A 359 7.42 6.24 17.21
CA ALA A 359 7.05 6.22 18.62
C ALA A 359 7.39 4.84 19.21
N PRO A 360 8.65 4.62 19.63
CA PRO A 360 9.11 3.31 20.08
C PRO A 360 8.38 2.85 21.35
N PRO A 361 8.31 1.53 21.59
CA PRO A 361 7.70 0.98 22.79
C PRO A 361 8.44 1.47 24.03
N GLY A 362 7.67 1.87 25.05
CA GLY A 362 8.20 2.50 26.25
C GLY A 362 8.40 4.02 26.13
N GLY A 363 8.24 4.61 24.93
CA GLY A 363 8.39 6.03 24.71
C GLY A 363 9.85 6.48 24.58
N THR A 364 10.04 7.80 24.63
CA THR A 364 11.35 8.46 24.59
C THR A 364 11.56 9.29 25.85
N TRP A 365 12.81 9.53 26.21
CA TRP A 365 13.14 10.44 27.30
C TRP A 365 12.65 11.86 27.01
N GLY A 366 12.16 12.54 28.05
CA GLY A 366 11.62 13.90 27.97
C GLY A 366 12.66 14.98 28.24
N ASP A 367 13.60 14.70 29.13
CA ASP A 367 14.62 15.63 29.61
C ASP A 367 16.00 14.97 29.51
N ASP A 368 17.05 15.79 29.50
CA ASP A 368 18.43 15.33 29.60
C ASP A 368 18.81 15.19 31.09
N ASP A 369 19.59 14.16 31.44
CA ASP A 369 20.19 14.12 32.78
C ASP A 369 21.24 15.23 32.89
N ASP A 370 21.08 16.11 33.88
CA ASP A 370 22.17 16.97 34.32
C ASP A 370 23.37 16.09 34.72
N VAL A 371 24.57 16.50 34.32
CA VAL A 371 25.84 15.75 34.47
C VAL A 371 26.16 15.32 35.92
N VAL A 372 25.36 15.73 36.90
CA VAL A 372 25.35 15.19 38.26
C VAL A 372 24.60 13.87 38.26
N VAL A 373 25.35 12.78 38.00
CA VAL A 373 24.90 11.39 38.20
C VAL A 373 24.17 11.30 39.53
N SER A 374 22.84 11.26 39.48
CA SER A 374 22.05 10.84 40.63
C SER A 374 22.57 9.45 41.01
N PRO A 375 22.95 9.17 42.27
CA PRO A 375 23.51 7.86 42.66
C PRO A 375 22.59 6.67 42.35
N SER A 376 21.34 6.95 41.97
CA SER A 376 20.28 6.03 41.54
C SER A 376 20.14 5.85 40.03
N ALA A 377 20.80 6.66 39.18
CA ALA A 377 20.68 6.58 37.73
C ALA A 377 21.73 5.61 37.14
N ALA A 378 21.26 4.50 36.57
CA ALA A 378 22.12 3.44 36.02
C ALA A 378 22.68 3.75 34.61
N TYR A 379 22.23 4.83 33.97
CA TYR A 379 22.58 5.23 32.59
C TYR A 379 22.35 6.74 32.40
N ILE A 380 23.02 7.34 31.42
CA ILE A 380 22.82 8.74 31.01
C ILE A 380 21.65 8.78 30.03
N SER A 381 20.58 9.48 30.38
CA SER A 381 19.44 9.70 29.49
C SER A 381 19.63 10.95 28.63
N HIS A 382 19.26 10.82 27.35
CA HIS A 382 19.24 11.93 26.40
C HIS A 382 17.82 12.07 25.85
N ALA A 383 17.31 13.29 25.84
CA ALA A 383 15.97 13.61 25.38
C ALA A 383 15.75 13.10 23.95
N GLY A 384 14.59 12.49 23.71
CA GLY A 384 14.20 11.95 22.41
C GLY A 384 14.87 10.61 22.04
N ASN A 385 15.79 10.08 22.86
CA ASN A 385 16.23 8.69 22.75
C ASN A 385 15.16 7.72 23.28
N PRO A 386 14.98 6.54 22.64
CA PRO A 386 14.06 5.52 23.12
C PRO A 386 14.43 5.00 24.51
N ILE A 387 13.50 5.00 25.46
CA ILE A 387 13.75 4.49 26.82
C ILE A 387 14.14 3.00 26.79
N LEU A 388 13.52 2.22 25.89
CA LEU A 388 13.83 0.80 25.75
C LEU A 388 15.25 0.55 25.22
N LEU A 389 15.83 1.50 24.47
CA LEU A 389 17.19 1.37 23.96
C LEU A 389 18.22 1.41 25.10
N ASP A 390 18.03 2.31 26.06
CA ASP A 390 18.95 2.49 27.19
C ASP A 390 18.72 1.45 28.29
N THR A 391 17.46 1.12 28.56
CA THR A 391 17.11 0.13 29.60
C THR A 391 17.33 -1.33 29.17
N ASN A 392 17.09 -1.67 27.89
CA ASN A 392 17.31 -3.01 27.37
C ASN A 392 17.60 -3.00 25.85
N THR A 393 18.87 -2.72 25.52
CA THR A 393 19.33 -2.58 24.14
C THR A 393 19.04 -3.81 23.27
N LYS A 394 19.19 -5.03 23.79
CA LYS A 394 18.94 -6.26 23.02
C LYS A 394 17.48 -6.35 22.57
N ARG A 395 16.55 -6.04 23.48
CA ARG A 395 15.12 -6.06 23.22
C ARG A 395 14.70 -4.94 22.27
N TYR A 396 15.24 -3.73 22.44
CA TYR A 396 15.03 -2.65 21.50
C TYR A 396 15.52 -3.02 20.09
N GLN A 397 16.71 -3.62 19.96
CA GLN A 397 17.24 -4.05 18.66
C GLN A 397 16.36 -5.10 18.00
N ALA A 398 15.89 -6.09 18.76
CA ALA A 398 14.95 -7.11 18.25
C ALA A 398 13.64 -6.48 17.78
N PHE A 399 13.05 -5.57 18.56
CA PHE A 399 11.88 -4.80 18.17
C PHE A 399 12.13 -4.02 16.88
N PHE A 400 13.22 -3.24 16.86
CA PHE A 400 13.52 -2.31 15.79
C PHE A 400 13.74 -3.03 14.44
N TYR A 401 14.56 -4.08 14.44
CA TYR A 401 14.84 -4.82 13.20
C TYR A 401 13.59 -5.53 12.68
N CYS A 402 12.82 -6.20 13.54
CA CYS A 402 11.58 -6.87 13.15
C CYS A 402 10.50 -5.87 12.67
N ASN A 403 10.42 -4.70 13.31
CA ASN A 403 9.47 -3.65 12.92
C ASN A 403 9.85 -3.04 11.57
N ALA A 404 11.14 -2.75 11.35
CA ALA A 404 11.64 -2.21 10.09
C ALA A 404 11.52 -3.19 8.93
N THR A 405 11.76 -4.49 9.15
CA THR A 405 11.52 -5.51 8.11
C THR A 405 10.05 -5.60 7.74
N SER A 406 9.14 -5.59 8.72
CA SER A 406 7.70 -5.63 8.46
C SER A 406 7.21 -4.37 7.74
N PHE A 407 7.69 -3.18 8.14
CA PHE A 407 7.40 -1.95 7.39
C PHE A 407 7.84 -2.06 5.92
N VAL A 408 9.06 -2.51 5.66
CA VAL A 408 9.57 -2.60 4.29
C VAL A 408 8.88 -3.71 3.50
N ALA A 409 8.66 -4.87 4.12
CA ALA A 409 7.96 -6.01 3.51
C ALA A 409 6.51 -5.65 3.15
N SER A 410 5.78 -4.96 4.03
CA SER A 410 4.41 -4.49 3.76
C SER A 410 4.35 -3.50 2.59
N ILE A 411 5.31 -2.58 2.45
CA ILE A 411 5.38 -1.72 1.27
C ILE A 411 5.68 -2.52 0.00
N VAL A 412 6.57 -3.52 0.06
CA VAL A 412 6.82 -4.44 -1.07
C VAL A 412 5.55 -5.20 -1.45
N VAL A 413 4.79 -5.71 -0.48
CA VAL A 413 3.49 -6.36 -0.72
C VAL A 413 2.52 -5.41 -1.44
N ILE A 414 2.37 -4.18 -0.94
CA ILE A 414 1.50 -3.17 -1.56
C ILE A 414 1.92 -2.88 -3.00
N LEU A 415 3.22 -2.71 -3.25
CA LEU A 415 3.77 -2.45 -4.58
C LEU A 415 3.56 -3.62 -5.55
N LEU A 416 3.81 -4.85 -5.09
CA LEU A 416 3.57 -6.06 -5.88
C LEU A 416 2.09 -6.27 -6.19
N LEU A 417 1.20 -6.00 -5.23
CA LEU A 417 -0.25 -6.06 -5.45
C LEU A 417 -0.71 -4.99 -6.42
N LEU A 418 -0.16 -3.78 -6.33
CA LEU A 418 -0.45 -2.72 -7.29
C LEU A 418 0.01 -3.11 -8.70
N GLN A 419 1.22 -3.69 -8.83
CA GLN A 419 1.74 -4.17 -10.11
C GLN A 419 0.94 -5.34 -10.69
N ARG A 420 0.56 -6.33 -9.87
CA ARG A 420 -0.24 -7.50 -10.29
C ARG A 420 -1.61 -7.07 -10.82
N ASN A 421 -2.22 -6.06 -10.22
CA ASN A 421 -3.48 -5.49 -10.70
C ASN A 421 -3.30 -4.56 -11.92
N VAL A 422 -2.05 -4.22 -12.28
CA VAL A 422 -1.71 -3.26 -13.35
C VAL A 422 -1.12 -3.90 -14.60
N SER A 423 -0.33 -4.96 -14.48
CA SER A 423 0.43 -5.61 -15.56
C SER A 423 -0.21 -6.93 -16.02
N LYS A 424 -0.22 -7.18 -17.33
CA LYS A 424 -0.62 -8.49 -17.92
C LYS A 424 0.37 -9.61 -17.56
N ARG A 425 1.64 -9.27 -17.33
CA ARG A 425 2.65 -10.18 -16.77
C ARG A 425 2.53 -10.12 -15.24
N GLY A 426 1.98 -11.18 -14.65
CA GLY A 426 1.77 -11.28 -13.22
C GLY A 426 3.07 -11.06 -12.45
N ALA A 427 2.99 -10.33 -11.32
CA ALA A 427 4.06 -10.34 -10.33
C ALA A 427 4.31 -11.79 -9.87
N SER A 428 5.56 -12.13 -9.56
CA SER A 428 5.88 -13.46 -9.02
C SER A 428 5.04 -13.72 -7.78
N LEU A 429 4.13 -14.70 -7.89
CA LEU A 429 3.24 -15.11 -6.81
C LEU A 429 4.06 -15.50 -5.57
N GLN A 430 5.23 -16.11 -5.81
CA GLN A 430 6.20 -16.48 -4.79
C GLN A 430 6.84 -15.26 -4.09
N ALA A 431 7.18 -14.19 -4.82
CA ALA A 431 7.69 -12.96 -4.21
C ALA A 431 6.63 -12.30 -3.29
N MET A 432 5.36 -12.35 -3.69
CA MET A 432 4.26 -11.85 -2.86
C MET A 432 4.09 -12.68 -1.58
N HIS A 433 4.11 -14.00 -1.70
CA HIS A 433 3.97 -14.89 -0.54
C HIS A 433 5.12 -14.75 0.45
N THR A 434 6.35 -14.72 -0.03
CA THR A 434 7.53 -14.52 0.81
C THR A 434 7.50 -13.17 1.52
N ALA A 435 7.11 -12.09 0.82
CA ALA A 435 6.97 -10.77 1.43
C ALA A 435 5.87 -10.71 2.50
N VAL A 436 4.71 -11.35 2.28
CA VAL A 436 3.64 -11.42 3.29
C VAL A 436 4.07 -12.22 4.52
N VAL A 437 4.75 -13.35 4.34
CA VAL A 437 5.26 -14.15 5.46
C VAL A 437 6.32 -13.36 6.24
N LEU A 438 7.24 -12.70 5.53
CA LEU A 438 8.26 -11.86 6.15
C LEU A 438 7.63 -10.69 6.93
N ASP A 439 6.59 -10.07 6.38
CA ASP A 439 5.82 -9.01 7.04
C ASP A 439 5.19 -9.50 8.33
N LEU A 440 4.47 -10.63 8.29
CA LEU A 440 3.82 -11.19 9.48
C LEU A 440 4.82 -11.63 10.55
N LEU A 441 5.93 -12.25 10.16
CA LEU A 441 7.00 -12.64 11.10
C LEU A 441 7.68 -11.41 11.73
N GLY A 442 7.94 -10.37 10.94
CA GLY A 442 8.49 -9.12 11.42
C GLY A 442 7.54 -8.41 12.38
N LEU A 443 6.25 -8.30 12.03
CA LEU A 443 5.22 -7.68 12.87
C LEU A 443 5.11 -8.42 14.21
N LEU A 444 5.17 -9.74 14.15
CA LEU A 444 5.10 -10.56 15.33
C LEU A 444 6.35 -10.42 16.21
N GLY A 445 7.54 -10.47 15.62
CA GLY A 445 8.80 -10.27 16.34
C GLY A 445 8.85 -8.90 17.00
N ALA A 446 8.36 -7.87 16.30
CA ALA A 446 8.20 -6.53 16.83
C ALA A 446 7.20 -6.51 17.99
N TYR A 447 6.05 -7.15 17.86
CA TYR A 447 5.06 -7.21 18.94
C TYR A 447 5.59 -7.92 20.20
N ALA A 448 6.24 -9.08 20.03
CA ALA A 448 6.82 -9.82 21.15
C ALA A 448 7.93 -9.03 21.85
N ALA A 449 8.82 -8.41 21.08
CA ALA A 449 9.90 -7.60 21.63
C ALA A 449 9.40 -6.26 22.19
N GLY A 450 8.38 -5.64 21.61
CA GLY A 450 7.88 -4.33 22.02
C GLY A 450 6.98 -4.38 23.25
N SER A 451 6.12 -5.40 23.36
CA SER A 451 5.06 -5.45 24.38
C SER A 451 5.49 -6.10 25.70
N CYS A 452 6.43 -7.05 25.69
CA CYS A 452 6.68 -7.90 26.85
C CYS A 452 7.69 -7.33 27.84
N ARG A 453 7.25 -6.91 29.04
CA ARG A 453 8.13 -6.28 30.05
C ARG A 453 9.27 -7.17 30.56
N TYR A 454 9.12 -8.50 30.52
CA TYR A 454 10.08 -9.49 31.04
C TYR A 454 10.40 -10.58 30.01
N LEU A 455 11.56 -11.24 30.11
CA LEU A 455 11.95 -12.33 29.22
C LEU A 455 10.92 -13.48 29.21
N GLU A 456 10.34 -13.81 30.37
CA GLU A 456 9.32 -14.85 30.50
C GLU A 456 8.03 -14.53 29.75
N THR A 457 7.58 -13.27 29.79
CA THR A 457 6.38 -12.84 29.05
C THR A 457 6.64 -12.77 27.54
N SER A 458 7.89 -12.50 27.13
CA SER A 458 8.28 -12.60 25.72
C SER A 458 8.34 -14.05 25.24
N ALA A 459 8.82 -14.96 26.08
CA ALA A 459 8.81 -16.40 25.82
C ALA A 459 7.38 -16.94 25.71
N TYR A 460 6.44 -16.47 26.54
CA TYR A 460 5.02 -16.83 26.43
C TYR A 460 4.42 -16.40 25.09
N VAL A 461 4.68 -15.18 24.63
CA VAL A 461 4.19 -14.71 23.31
C VAL A 461 4.81 -15.52 22.17
N ILE A 462 6.12 -15.79 22.23
CA ILE A 462 6.81 -16.62 21.23
C ILE A 462 6.27 -18.05 21.26
N ALA A 463 5.99 -18.62 22.44
CA ALA A 463 5.41 -19.94 22.60
C ALA A 463 3.97 -20.01 22.08
N LEU A 464 3.14 -19.01 22.36
CA LEU A 464 1.77 -18.91 21.86
C LEU A 464 1.76 -18.86 20.33
N VAL A 465 2.70 -18.11 19.74
CA VAL A 465 2.89 -18.12 18.29
C VAL A 465 3.31 -19.49 17.79
N ALA A 466 4.33 -20.09 18.40
CA ALA A 466 4.81 -21.40 17.98
C ALA A 466 3.66 -22.42 18.03
N MET A 467 2.81 -22.35 19.07
CA MET A 467 1.59 -23.14 19.20
C MET A 467 0.57 -22.85 18.09
N VAL A 468 0.33 -21.58 17.73
CA VAL A 468 -0.58 -21.22 16.62
C VAL A 468 -0.02 -21.71 15.29
N VAL A 469 1.29 -21.57 15.05
CA VAL A 469 1.95 -22.09 13.85
C VAL A 469 1.79 -23.61 13.82
N VAL A 470 2.11 -24.33 14.89
CA VAL A 470 1.93 -25.79 15.02
C VAL A 470 0.46 -26.20 14.84
N PHE A 471 -0.47 -25.46 15.40
CA PHE A 471 -1.90 -25.73 15.21
C PHE A 471 -2.30 -25.60 13.73
N ILE A 472 -1.81 -24.56 13.05
CA ILE A 472 -2.03 -24.38 11.61
C ILE A 472 -1.29 -25.48 10.81
N THR A 473 -0.07 -25.90 11.20
CA THR A 473 0.67 -26.99 10.53
C THR A 473 -0.18 -28.27 10.58
N ILE A 474 -0.73 -28.58 11.76
CA ILE A 474 -1.54 -29.78 12.02
C ILE A 474 -2.83 -29.73 11.22
N HIS A 475 -3.55 -28.60 11.25
CA HIS A 475 -4.78 -28.44 10.46
C HIS A 475 -4.55 -28.61 8.96
N VAL A 476 -3.43 -28.06 8.46
CA VAL A 476 -3.00 -28.24 7.08
C VAL A 476 -2.73 -29.70 6.77
N LEU A 477 -1.95 -30.39 7.60
CA LEU A 477 -1.62 -31.81 7.41
C LEU A 477 -2.87 -32.71 7.46
N LEU A 478 -3.78 -32.45 8.40
CA LEU A 478 -5.07 -33.15 8.49
C LEU A 478 -5.97 -32.87 7.28
N SER A 479 -5.97 -31.66 6.74
CA SER A 479 -6.71 -31.33 5.52
C SER A 479 -6.17 -32.05 4.28
N ILE A 480 -4.85 -32.32 4.26
CA ILE A 480 -4.21 -33.10 3.20
C ILE A 480 -4.53 -34.59 3.35
N GLY A 481 -4.48 -35.11 4.59
CA GLY A 481 -4.84 -36.50 4.89
C GLY A 481 -6.30 -36.82 4.54
N ARG A 482 -7.21 -35.89 4.83
CA ARG A 482 -8.64 -36.03 4.46
C ARG A 482 -8.84 -36.06 2.94
N ARG A 483 -8.17 -35.20 2.19
CA ARG A 483 -8.24 -35.19 0.72
C ARG A 483 -7.64 -36.46 0.09
N ALA A 484 -6.61 -37.03 0.73
CA ALA A 484 -6.02 -38.30 0.28
C ALA A 484 -6.96 -39.48 0.52
N TRP A 485 -7.69 -39.48 1.65
CA TRP A 485 -8.70 -40.48 1.96
C TRP A 485 -9.92 -40.40 1.02
N GLU A 486 -10.47 -39.20 0.81
CA GLU A 486 -11.60 -38.96 -0.09
C GLU A 486 -11.28 -39.30 -1.56
N GLY A 487 -10.01 -39.16 -1.97
CA GLY A 487 -9.55 -39.56 -3.32
C GLY A 487 -9.42 -41.09 -3.51
N GLN A 488 -9.42 -41.87 -2.44
CA GLN A 488 -9.29 -43.33 -2.47
C GLN A 488 -10.65 -44.04 -2.46
N GLU A 489 -11.65 -43.47 -1.77
CA GLU A 489 -13.04 -43.99 -1.79
C GLU A 489 -13.74 -43.75 -3.15
N GLY A 490 -13.38 -42.69 -3.87
CA GLY A 490 -13.95 -42.39 -5.21
C GLY A 490 -13.49 -43.31 -6.35
N HIS A 491 -12.52 -44.21 -6.10
CA HIS A 491 -12.00 -45.13 -7.12
C HIS A 491 -12.31 -46.61 -6.81
N GLY A 492 -13.03 -46.89 -5.72
CA GLY A 492 -13.27 -48.24 -5.20
C GLY A 492 -14.69 -48.79 -5.36
N VAL A 493 -15.55 -48.14 -6.15
CA VAL A 493 -16.91 -48.64 -6.45
C VAL A 493 -17.19 -48.53 -7.94
N GLU A 494 -16.47 -49.32 -8.73
CA GLU A 494 -16.92 -49.75 -10.05
C GLU A 494 -16.37 -51.16 -10.29
N ASP A 495 -17.27 -52.05 -10.66
CA ASP A 495 -17.11 -53.43 -11.14
C ASP A 495 -16.74 -54.53 -10.13
N ASN A 496 -17.78 -55.22 -9.66
CA ASN A 496 -17.96 -56.64 -9.97
C ASN A 496 -19.40 -57.07 -9.61
N ASP A 497 -20.20 -57.35 -10.62
CA ASP A 497 -20.86 -58.64 -10.78
C ASP A 497 -21.77 -58.55 -12.01
N ASP A 498 -21.23 -59.01 -13.15
CA ASP A 498 -22.04 -59.37 -14.31
C ASP A 498 -22.13 -60.90 -14.38
N ASP A 499 -23.38 -61.31 -14.62
CA ASP A 499 -23.82 -62.57 -15.20
C ASP A 499 -23.96 -63.83 -14.32
N ARG A 500 -25.21 -64.10 -13.92
CA ARG A 500 -25.75 -65.47 -13.87
C ARG A 500 -27.23 -65.53 -14.21
N SER A 501 -27.49 -65.70 -15.50
CA SER A 501 -28.45 -66.63 -16.11
C SER A 501 -29.86 -66.79 -15.50
N ASP A 502 -30.81 -66.42 -16.37
CA ASP A 502 -32.04 -67.16 -16.71
C ASP A 502 -33.29 -67.12 -15.82
N GLN A 503 -34.40 -67.03 -16.55
CA GLN A 503 -35.72 -67.57 -16.26
C GLN A 503 -36.75 -66.81 -15.40
N THR A 504 -37.70 -66.22 -16.14
CA THR A 504 -39.16 -66.41 -16.04
C THR A 504 -39.97 -65.87 -14.84
N VAL A 505 -40.95 -65.03 -15.21
CA VAL A 505 -42.39 -65.11 -14.89
C VAL A 505 -43.01 -64.13 -13.85
N SER A 506 -44.10 -63.52 -14.36
CA SER A 506 -45.33 -62.95 -13.78
C SER A 506 -45.32 -61.61 -13.04
N PHE A 507 -46.11 -60.68 -13.63
CA PHE A 507 -47.29 -59.98 -13.05
C PHE A 507 -47.40 -60.05 -11.51
N PHE A 508 -47.48 -58.93 -10.79
CA PHE A 508 -48.48 -57.87 -10.87
C PHE A 508 -47.92 -56.54 -10.37
#